data_AF-A0A517YUB7-F1
#
_entry.id   AF-A0A517YUB7-F1
#
_cell.length_a   1.000
_cell.length_b   1.000
_cell.length_c   1.000
_cell.angle_alpha   90.00
_cell.angle_beta   90.00
_cell.angle_gamma   90.00
#
_symmetry.space_group_name_H-M   'P 1'
#
loop_
_entity.id
_entity.type
_entity.pdbx_description
1 polymer ?
#
loop_
_entity_poly.entity_id
_entity_poly.type
_entity_poly.pdbx_seq_one_letter_code
_entity_poly.pdbx_strand_id
1 'polypeptide(L)'
;MNGIDYILGQSNILPIGLTIAMGVAMAVGLVLWLIGRSIAKPACVISGLVLGGIGGLAAATYWQLEGLMILPLIVGFALAGALLSGLLFRLWMGISGGILLAVLGPLCMFVWQGADVTILNDEPQTDSVQSEDASSLLGPIKNVIAESKEPDATETQNQITTLVTSVVSSVTSDDAESKEKSEDPDWADSVIKTVLNADDQSSSMDDGEASGDAISNPVDKVVQSELAQKFIATINGMRDRASDQITTWWNVRTQEEKMSIGIAAMAGGLIGLLFGLIAPYWAASAESALVGAILILLPGMNLAEVYLPVAEPYLPNSPRSILVFLGLITVIGVLIQWMIFRRSADK
;
A
#
# COMPACT_ATOMS: atom_id res chain seq x y z
N MET A 1 -37.18 10.39 13.19
CA MET A 1 -35.91 9.64 13.37
C MET A 1 -34.79 10.65 13.25
N ASN A 2 -34.03 10.80 14.33
CA ASN A 2 -33.10 11.91 14.52
C ASN A 2 -31.79 11.58 13.79
N GLY A 3 -31.32 12.47 12.91
CA GLY A 3 -30.05 12.29 12.19
C GLY A 3 -28.79 12.19 13.08
N ILE A 4 -28.95 12.28 14.40
CA ILE A 4 -27.87 12.08 15.38
C ILE A 4 -27.57 10.58 15.58
N ASP A 5 -28.58 9.71 15.44
CA ASP A 5 -28.39 8.26 15.61
C ASP A 5 -27.66 7.63 14.40
N TYR A 6 -27.78 8.24 13.21
CA TYR A 6 -27.02 7.83 12.01
C TYR A 6 -25.52 8.17 12.13
N ILE A 7 -25.17 9.29 12.79
CA ILE A 7 -23.76 9.68 13.00
C ILE A 7 -23.09 8.79 14.06
N LEU A 8 -23.85 8.26 15.01
CA LEU A 8 -23.32 7.37 16.06
C LEU A 8 -23.29 5.89 15.65
N GLY A 9 -24.15 5.46 14.71
CA GLY A 9 -24.19 4.07 14.22
C GLY A 9 -23.18 3.75 13.11
N GLN A 10 -22.67 4.77 12.40
CA GLN A 10 -21.73 4.61 11.29
C GLN A 10 -20.28 4.93 11.67
N SER A 11 -19.96 5.01 12.97
CA SER A 11 -18.58 4.95 13.43
C SER A 11 -18.09 3.50 13.40
N ASN A 12 -18.05 2.90 12.21
CA ASN A 12 -17.01 1.94 11.89
C ASN A 12 -15.71 2.76 11.84
N ILE A 13 -15.23 3.10 13.04
CA ILE A 13 -13.97 3.79 13.27
C ILE A 13 -12.97 2.93 12.52
N LEU A 14 -12.48 3.42 11.38
CA LEU A 14 -11.37 2.81 10.67
C LEU A 14 -10.37 2.37 11.74
N PRO A 15 -9.96 1.09 11.76
CA PRO A 15 -9.21 0.53 12.88
C PRO A 15 -8.09 1.50 13.21
N ILE A 16 -7.96 1.91 14.47
CA ILE A 16 -7.06 3.01 14.90
C ILE A 16 -5.65 2.85 14.29
N GLY A 17 -5.21 1.60 14.11
CA GLY A 17 -3.97 1.27 13.41
C GLY A 17 -3.87 1.80 11.97
N LEU A 18 -4.95 1.80 11.18
CA LEU A 18 -4.99 2.33 9.83
C LEU A 18 -4.91 3.85 9.80
N THR A 19 -5.57 4.56 10.71
CA THR A 19 -5.42 6.03 10.82
C THR A 19 -3.99 6.42 11.19
N ILE A 20 -3.37 5.69 12.13
CA ILE A 20 -1.96 5.88 12.49
C ILE A 20 -1.06 5.58 11.28
N ALA A 21 -1.31 4.47 10.57
CA ALA A 21 -0.54 4.11 9.38
C ALA A 21 -0.63 5.18 8.27
N MET A 22 -1.82 5.73 8.03
CA MET A 22 -2.03 6.85 7.10
C MET A 22 -1.28 8.11 7.53
N GLY A 23 -1.33 8.46 8.82
CA GLY A 23 -0.58 9.59 9.37
C GLY A 23 0.94 9.42 9.24
N VAL A 24 1.45 8.21 9.52
CA VAL A 24 2.87 7.87 9.33
C VAL A 24 3.25 7.92 7.85
N ALA A 25 2.42 7.38 6.95
CA ALA A 25 2.65 7.44 5.51
C ALA A 25 2.70 8.89 4.99
N MET A 26 1.81 9.77 5.45
CA MET A 26 1.86 11.20 5.14
C MET A 26 3.13 11.86 5.67
N ALA A 27 3.54 11.55 6.89
CA ALA A 27 4.77 12.11 7.48
C ALA A 27 6.02 11.65 6.71
N VAL A 28 6.12 10.35 6.38
CA VAL A 28 7.20 9.79 5.56
C VAL A 28 7.18 10.40 4.17
N GLY A 29 6.00 10.54 3.54
CA GLY A 29 5.82 11.21 2.27
C GLY A 29 6.33 12.65 2.30
N LEU A 30 6.01 13.39 3.37
CA LEU A 30 6.47 14.78 3.56
C LEU A 30 7.98 14.87 3.81
N VAL A 31 8.56 13.96 4.59
CA VAL A 31 10.01 13.90 4.81
C VAL A 31 10.75 13.57 3.51
N LEU A 32 10.29 12.58 2.76
CA LEU A 32 10.83 12.25 1.43
C LEU A 32 10.70 13.46 0.51
N TRP A 33 9.53 14.10 0.49
CA TRP A 33 9.23 15.31 -0.27
C TRP A 33 10.09 16.52 0.12
N LEU A 34 10.64 16.60 1.33
CA LEU A 34 11.54 17.69 1.73
C LEU A 34 13.03 17.36 1.52
N ILE A 35 13.45 16.14 1.84
CA ILE A 35 14.86 15.82 2.10
C ILE A 35 15.44 14.81 1.10
N GLY A 36 14.61 14.10 0.32
CA GLY A 36 15.01 12.96 -0.51
C GLY A 36 16.24 13.21 -1.39
N ARG A 37 16.34 14.41 -2.00
CA ARG A 37 17.46 14.73 -2.91
C ARG A 37 18.82 14.92 -2.21
N SER A 38 18.82 15.28 -0.93
CA SER A 38 20.05 15.64 -0.22
C SER A 38 20.83 14.42 0.25
N ILE A 39 20.13 13.32 0.57
CA ILE A 39 20.72 12.11 1.15
C ILE A 39 21.21 11.16 0.05
N ALA A 40 20.56 11.15 -1.12
CA ALA A 40 20.88 10.19 -2.18
C ALA A 40 22.34 10.27 -2.68
N LYS A 41 22.90 11.49 -2.79
CA LYS A 41 24.29 11.68 -3.27
C LYS A 41 25.35 11.15 -2.31
N PRO A 42 25.41 11.61 -1.03
CA PRO A 42 26.42 11.12 -0.10
C PRO A 42 26.26 9.62 0.12
N ALA A 43 25.02 9.10 0.20
CA ALA A 43 24.78 7.68 0.36
C ALA A 43 25.37 6.86 -0.81
N CYS A 44 25.18 7.31 -2.06
CA CYS A 44 25.70 6.62 -3.24
C CYS A 44 27.23 6.70 -3.35
N VAL A 45 27.83 7.86 -3.04
CA VAL A 45 29.30 8.01 -3.07
C VAL A 45 29.94 7.17 -1.97
N ILE A 46 29.38 7.18 -0.76
CA ILE A 46 29.87 6.38 0.36
C ILE A 46 29.75 4.89 0.04
N SER A 47 28.62 4.43 -0.50
CA SER A 47 28.45 3.02 -0.86
C SER A 47 29.43 2.60 -1.96
N GLY A 48 29.64 3.44 -2.98
CA GLY A 48 30.63 3.19 -4.03
C GLY A 48 32.06 3.16 -3.51
N LEU A 49 32.41 4.05 -2.57
CA LEU A 49 33.72 4.10 -1.94
C LEU A 49 33.98 2.85 -1.11
N VAL A 50 33.01 2.42 -0.30
CA VAL A 50 33.09 1.20 0.52
C VAL A 50 33.22 -0.04 -0.36
N LEU A 51 32.35 -0.20 -1.36
CA LEU A 51 32.38 -1.35 -2.29
C LEU A 51 33.67 -1.36 -3.11
N GLY A 52 34.11 -0.19 -3.60
CA GLY A 52 35.38 -0.05 -4.30
C GLY A 52 36.57 -0.39 -3.41
N GLY A 53 36.59 0.06 -2.15
CA GLY A 53 37.64 -0.28 -1.19
C GLY A 53 37.72 -1.78 -0.89
N ILE A 54 36.58 -2.43 -0.69
CA ILE A 54 36.49 -3.90 -0.52
C ILE A 54 37.00 -4.61 -1.78
N GLY A 55 36.60 -4.14 -2.96
CA GLY A 55 37.08 -4.66 -4.24
C GLY A 55 38.59 -4.51 -4.40
N GLY A 56 39.15 -3.36 -4.04
CA GLY A 56 40.59 -3.13 -4.04
C GLY A 56 41.35 -4.04 -3.07
N LEU A 57 40.78 -4.30 -1.88
CA LEU A 57 41.35 -5.25 -0.94
C LEU A 57 41.35 -6.67 -1.50
N ALA A 58 40.23 -7.13 -2.06
CA ALA A 58 40.12 -8.44 -2.70
C ALA A 58 41.12 -8.57 -3.85
N ALA A 59 41.27 -7.52 -4.66
CA ALA A 59 42.20 -7.50 -5.77
C ALA A 59 43.67 -7.54 -5.29
N ALA A 60 44.02 -6.81 -4.22
CA ALA A 60 45.34 -6.88 -3.61
C ALA A 60 45.67 -8.30 -3.09
N THR A 61 44.70 -8.96 -2.46
CA THR A 61 44.86 -10.36 -2.00
C THR A 61 45.05 -11.33 -3.16
N TYR A 62 44.36 -11.11 -4.28
CA TYR A 62 44.46 -11.96 -5.47
C TYR A 62 45.84 -11.89 -6.13
N TRP A 63 46.44 -10.70 -6.19
CA TRP A 63 47.79 -10.50 -6.77
C TRP A 63 48.94 -10.71 -5.78
N GLN A 64 48.65 -11.10 -4.54
CA GLN A 64 49.67 -11.32 -3.50
C GLN A 64 50.61 -10.12 -3.34
N LEU A 65 50.07 -8.90 -3.47
CA LEU A 65 50.85 -7.69 -3.28
C LEU A 65 51.17 -7.53 -1.80
N GLU A 66 52.46 -7.41 -1.45
CA GLU A 66 52.91 -7.20 -0.09
C GLU A 66 53.34 -5.75 0.16
N GLY A 67 53.16 -5.29 1.40
CA GLY A 67 53.68 -4.01 1.88
C GLY A 67 52.94 -2.77 1.36
N LEU A 68 53.70 -1.69 1.13
CA LEU A 68 53.17 -0.34 0.89
C LEU A 68 52.44 -0.19 -0.46
N MET A 69 52.54 -1.18 -1.35
CA MET A 69 51.87 -1.17 -2.66
C MET A 69 50.37 -1.49 -2.61
N ILE A 70 49.86 -2.03 -1.50
CA ILE A 70 48.43 -2.32 -1.33
C ILE A 70 47.60 -1.03 -1.23
N LEU A 71 48.17 -0.01 -0.57
CA LEU A 71 47.49 1.24 -0.24
C LEU A 71 47.04 2.03 -1.49
N PRO A 72 47.89 2.29 -2.51
CA PRO A 72 47.43 2.96 -3.74
C PRO A 72 46.42 2.14 -4.53
N LEU A 73 46.46 0.80 -4.47
CA LEU A 73 45.48 -0.05 -5.13
C LEU A 73 44.09 0.10 -4.49
N ILE A 74 44.00 0.03 -3.16
CA ILE A 74 42.74 0.24 -2.43
C ILE A 74 42.17 1.63 -2.71
N VAL A 75 43.00 2.67 -2.63
CA VAL A 75 42.56 4.05 -2.93
C VAL A 75 42.10 4.18 -4.38
N GLY A 76 42.82 3.57 -5.33
CA GLY A 76 42.46 3.57 -6.74
C GLY A 76 41.10 2.91 -7.00
N PHE A 77 40.86 1.72 -6.44
CA PHE A 77 39.57 1.03 -6.57
C PHE A 77 38.44 1.73 -5.81
N ALA A 78 38.71 2.34 -4.65
CA ALA A 78 37.72 3.12 -3.93
C ALA A 78 37.26 4.36 -4.73
N LEU A 79 38.20 5.08 -5.34
CA LEU A 79 37.91 6.20 -6.23
C LEU A 79 37.18 5.74 -7.51
N ALA A 80 37.62 4.64 -8.12
CA ALA A 80 36.94 4.05 -9.27
C ALA A 80 35.50 3.63 -8.93
N GLY A 81 35.27 3.03 -7.75
CA GLY A 81 33.95 2.67 -7.25
C GLY A 81 33.06 3.89 -6.98
N ALA A 82 33.61 4.96 -6.42
CA ALA A 82 32.89 6.23 -6.24
C ALA A 82 32.48 6.87 -7.58
N LEU A 83 33.36 6.82 -8.61
CA LEU A 83 33.02 7.31 -9.95
C LEU A 83 31.97 6.43 -10.64
N LEU A 84 32.10 5.11 -10.53
CA LEU A 84 31.18 4.14 -11.13
C LEU A 84 29.79 4.24 -10.51
N SER A 85 29.69 4.32 -9.18
CA SER A 85 28.42 4.54 -8.48
C SER A 85 27.77 5.85 -8.88
N GLY A 86 28.54 6.93 -9.04
CA GLY A 86 28.03 8.20 -9.56
C GLY A 86 27.46 8.10 -10.98
N LEU A 87 28.10 7.35 -11.87
CA LEU A 87 27.59 7.09 -13.22
C LEU A 87 26.33 6.22 -13.21
N LEU A 88 26.34 5.16 -12.40
CA LEU A 88 25.19 4.27 -12.25
C LEU A 88 23.97 5.01 -11.68
N PHE A 89 24.19 5.92 -10.72
CA PHE A 89 23.16 6.80 -10.21
C PHE A 89 22.58 7.69 -11.31
N ARG A 90 23.41 8.32 -12.15
CA ARG A 90 22.91 9.12 -13.28
C ARG A 90 22.10 8.29 -14.27
N LEU A 91 22.56 7.07 -14.58
CA LEU A 91 21.85 6.16 -15.47
C LEU A 91 20.50 5.76 -14.86
N TRP A 92 20.48 5.39 -13.58
CA TRP A 92 19.27 5.03 -12.87
C TRP A 92 18.26 6.18 -12.83
N MET A 93 18.70 7.41 -12.54
CA MET A 93 17.84 8.60 -12.57
C MET A 93 17.32 8.90 -13.99
N GLY A 94 18.12 8.63 -15.03
CA GLY A 94 17.66 8.70 -16.41
C GLY A 94 16.56 7.69 -16.71
N ILE A 95 16.75 6.44 -16.32
CA ILE A 95 15.78 5.36 -16.55
C ILE A 95 14.48 5.62 -15.79
N SER A 96 14.56 5.94 -14.50
CA SER A 96 13.39 6.25 -13.65
C SER A 96 12.61 7.46 -14.17
N GLY A 97 13.30 8.55 -14.51
CA GLY A 97 12.67 9.73 -15.12
C GLY A 97 12.03 9.42 -16.47
N GLY A 98 12.67 8.57 -17.29
CA GLY A 98 12.10 8.05 -18.53
C GLY A 98 10.82 7.25 -18.30
N ILE A 99 10.84 6.28 -17.39
CA ILE A 99 9.66 5.47 -17.04
C ILE A 99 8.54 6.38 -16.53
N LEU A 100 8.85 7.32 -15.65
CA LEU A 100 7.88 8.25 -15.08
C LEU A 100 7.20 9.07 -16.18
N LEU A 101 7.95 9.71 -17.07
CA LEU A 101 7.35 10.49 -18.17
C LEU A 101 6.69 9.61 -19.24
N ALA A 102 7.14 8.37 -19.43
CA ALA A 102 6.47 7.42 -20.31
C ALA A 102 5.08 7.04 -19.79
N VAL A 103 4.89 6.99 -18.47
CA VAL A 103 3.57 6.78 -17.85
C VAL A 103 2.78 8.08 -17.80
N LEU A 104 3.43 9.20 -17.47
CA LEU A 104 2.78 10.50 -17.35
C LEU A 104 2.24 11.02 -18.68
N GLY A 105 2.92 10.74 -19.80
CA GLY A 105 2.50 11.16 -21.14
C GLY A 105 1.08 10.68 -21.50
N PRO A 106 0.81 9.37 -21.47
CA PRO A 106 -0.54 8.80 -21.59
C PRO A 106 -1.54 9.40 -20.60
N LEU A 107 -1.17 9.55 -19.33
CA LEU A 107 -2.07 10.12 -18.31
C LEU A 107 -2.47 11.57 -18.64
N CYS A 108 -1.52 12.40 -19.07
CA CYS A 108 -1.79 13.76 -19.53
C CYS A 108 -2.68 13.77 -20.77
N MET A 109 -2.47 12.83 -21.69
CA MET A 109 -3.32 12.66 -22.87
C MET A 109 -4.75 12.29 -22.47
N PHE A 110 -4.95 11.41 -21.47
CA PHE A 110 -6.28 11.09 -20.93
C PHE A 110 -6.99 12.30 -20.36
N VAL A 111 -6.26 13.08 -19.55
CA VAL A 111 -6.75 14.33 -18.98
C VAL A 111 -7.16 15.32 -20.06
N TRP A 112 -6.40 15.38 -21.16
CA TRP A 112 -6.63 16.30 -22.27
C TRP A 112 -7.84 15.89 -23.12
N GLN A 113 -7.98 14.61 -23.43
CA GLN A 113 -9.07 14.11 -24.27
C GLN A 113 -10.45 14.18 -23.61
N GLY A 114 -10.52 14.46 -22.31
CA GLY A 114 -11.78 14.59 -21.59
C GLY A 114 -12.63 13.33 -21.69
N ALA A 115 -11.99 12.15 -21.69
CA ALA A 115 -12.71 10.88 -21.74
C ALA A 115 -13.65 10.81 -20.53
N ASP A 116 -14.94 10.98 -20.78
CA ASP A 116 -15.96 10.89 -19.76
C ASP A 116 -15.95 9.45 -19.21
N VAL A 117 -15.59 9.32 -17.93
CA VAL A 117 -15.54 8.03 -17.19
C VAL A 117 -16.95 7.55 -16.85
N THR A 118 -17.97 7.98 -17.59
CA THR A 118 -19.37 7.61 -17.33
C THR A 118 -19.64 6.13 -17.62
N ILE A 119 -18.77 5.46 -18.39
CA ILE A 119 -18.94 4.04 -18.77
C ILE A 119 -18.73 3.07 -17.60
N LEU A 120 -18.20 3.52 -16.45
CA LEU A 120 -18.00 2.67 -15.26
C LEU A 120 -19.10 2.78 -14.21
N ASN A 121 -20.07 3.69 -14.37
CA ASN A 121 -21.21 3.83 -13.46
C ASN A 121 -22.49 3.17 -14.01
N ASP A 122 -22.41 2.46 -15.14
CA ASP A 122 -23.42 1.46 -15.45
C ASP A 122 -23.20 0.32 -14.46
N GLU A 123 -23.82 0.48 -13.28
CA GLU A 123 -23.96 -0.52 -12.25
C GLU A 123 -24.25 -1.84 -12.97
N PRO A 124 -23.38 -2.86 -12.86
CA PRO A 124 -23.63 -4.13 -13.50
C PRO A 124 -25.02 -4.53 -13.01
N GLN A 125 -25.99 -4.63 -13.92
CA GLN A 125 -27.27 -5.21 -13.57
C GLN A 125 -26.92 -6.55 -12.94
N THR A 126 -27.03 -6.58 -11.62
CA THR A 126 -26.90 -7.78 -10.82
C THR A 126 -28.15 -8.54 -11.16
N ASP A 127 -28.12 -9.20 -12.33
CA ASP A 127 -28.98 -10.32 -12.62
C ASP A 127 -28.81 -11.22 -11.40
N SER A 128 -29.84 -11.21 -10.56
CA SER A 128 -29.92 -11.81 -9.24
C SER A 128 -29.14 -13.12 -9.18
N VAL A 129 -27.90 -13.06 -8.70
CA VAL A 129 -27.13 -14.25 -8.36
C VAL A 129 -27.81 -14.82 -7.12
N GLN A 130 -28.63 -15.85 -7.34
CA GLN A 130 -29.39 -16.53 -6.30
C GLN A 130 -28.45 -16.99 -5.17
N SER A 131 -28.89 -16.72 -3.94
CA SER A 131 -28.23 -16.98 -2.66
C SER A 131 -27.98 -18.46 -2.31
N GLU A 132 -27.91 -19.38 -3.29
CA GLU A 132 -27.79 -20.82 -3.02
C GLU A 132 -26.38 -21.25 -2.63
N ASP A 133 -25.32 -20.55 -3.08
CA ASP A 133 -23.94 -20.99 -2.87
C ASP A 133 -23.36 -20.68 -1.48
N ALA A 134 -23.95 -19.75 -0.72
CA ALA A 134 -23.49 -19.42 0.64
C ALA A 134 -23.68 -20.61 1.63
N SER A 135 -24.66 -21.48 1.37
CA SER A 135 -24.95 -22.66 2.18
C SER A 135 -23.88 -23.76 2.06
N SER A 136 -23.18 -23.81 0.92
CA SER A 136 -22.13 -24.80 0.65
C SER A 136 -20.82 -24.53 1.39
N LEU A 137 -20.56 -23.27 1.76
CA LEU A 137 -19.34 -22.84 2.46
C LEU A 137 -19.38 -23.10 3.98
N LEU A 138 -20.56 -23.41 4.55
CA LEU A 138 -20.72 -23.74 5.97
C LEU A 138 -20.38 -25.21 6.31
N GLY A 139 -20.33 -26.10 5.31
CA GLY A 139 -20.02 -27.52 5.50
C GLY A 139 -18.64 -27.80 6.10
N PRO A 140 -17.55 -27.18 5.59
CA PRO A 140 -16.21 -27.39 6.12
C PRO A 140 -16.04 -26.94 7.58
N ILE A 141 -16.70 -25.86 7.99
CA ILE A 141 -16.62 -25.30 9.35
C ILE A 141 -17.25 -26.27 10.37
N LYS A 142 -18.36 -26.92 10.02
CA LYS A 142 -19.00 -27.94 10.87
C LYS A 142 -18.10 -29.16 11.11
N ASN A 143 -17.31 -29.56 10.11
CA ASN A 143 -16.41 -30.71 10.23
C ASN A 143 -15.20 -30.40 11.12
N VAL A 144 -14.66 -29.18 11.07
CA VAL A 144 -13.54 -28.76 11.95
C VAL A 144 -13.97 -28.71 13.42
N ILE A 145 -15.20 -28.28 13.71
CA ILE A 145 -15.76 -28.27 15.08
C ILE A 145 -15.99 -29.70 15.59
N ALA A 146 -16.35 -30.65 14.72
CA ALA A 146 -16.60 -32.04 15.10
C ALA A 146 -15.32 -32.85 15.39
N GLU A 147 -14.17 -32.43 14.87
CA GLU A 147 -12.91 -33.17 14.98
C GLU A 147 -12.01 -32.69 16.15
N SER A 148 -12.31 -31.53 16.74
CA SER A 148 -11.66 -31.04 17.97
C SER A 148 -12.29 -31.69 19.21
N LYS A 149 -11.80 -32.88 19.58
CA LYS A 149 -12.31 -33.69 20.71
C LYS A 149 -11.24 -33.94 21.78
N GLU A 150 -10.35 -32.98 22.01
CA GLU A 150 -9.37 -33.03 23.10
C GLU A 150 -9.77 -32.14 24.29
N PRO A 151 -9.54 -32.57 25.55
CA PRO A 151 -10.21 -32.03 26.73
C PRO A 151 -9.54 -30.80 27.36
N ASP A 152 -8.55 -30.19 26.71
CA ASP A 152 -7.79 -29.03 27.21
C ASP A 152 -8.07 -27.75 26.38
N ALA A 153 -9.27 -27.69 25.78
CA ALA A 153 -9.62 -26.79 24.68
C ALA A 153 -10.55 -25.63 25.06
N THR A 154 -10.72 -25.30 26.35
CA THR A 154 -11.67 -24.25 26.79
C THR A 154 -11.24 -22.86 26.29
N GLU A 155 -9.93 -22.57 26.28
CA GLU A 155 -9.40 -21.30 25.78
C GLU A 155 -9.48 -21.21 24.24
N THR A 156 -9.20 -22.32 23.55
CA THR A 156 -9.28 -22.42 22.08
C THR A 156 -10.72 -22.33 21.58
N GLN A 157 -11.68 -22.92 22.30
CA GLN A 157 -13.11 -22.82 21.97
C GLN A 157 -13.66 -21.40 22.15
N ASN A 158 -13.26 -20.69 23.21
CA ASN A 158 -13.66 -19.30 23.41
C ASN A 158 -13.09 -18.37 22.32
N GLN A 159 -11.86 -18.63 21.86
CA GLN A 159 -11.26 -17.90 20.75
C GLN A 159 -11.96 -18.20 19.41
N ILE A 160 -12.26 -19.47 19.11
CA ILE A 160 -12.99 -19.85 17.89
C ILE A 160 -14.41 -19.28 17.90
N THR A 161 -15.09 -19.30 19.05
CA THR A 161 -16.43 -18.75 19.20
C THR A 161 -16.42 -17.24 18.96
N THR A 162 -15.46 -16.52 19.54
CA THR A 162 -15.30 -15.07 19.32
C THR A 162 -15.01 -14.76 17.85
N LEU A 163 -14.17 -15.56 17.18
CA LEU A 163 -13.86 -15.42 15.76
C LEU A 163 -15.10 -15.67 14.89
N VAL A 164 -15.84 -16.76 15.15
CA VAL A 164 -17.05 -17.12 14.40
C VAL A 164 -18.14 -16.06 14.62
N THR A 165 -18.37 -15.60 15.85
CA THR A 165 -19.33 -14.52 16.13
C THR A 165 -18.93 -13.22 15.44
N SER A 166 -17.63 -12.87 15.42
CA SER A 166 -17.16 -11.68 14.72
C SER A 166 -17.35 -11.77 13.20
N VAL A 167 -17.06 -12.93 12.60
CA VAL A 167 -17.22 -13.15 11.15
C VAL A 167 -18.70 -13.17 10.77
N VAL A 168 -19.54 -13.89 11.53
CA VAL A 168 -20.99 -13.93 11.29
C VAL A 168 -21.57 -12.51 11.40
N SER A 169 -21.20 -11.75 12.44
CA SER A 169 -21.68 -10.37 12.60
C SER A 169 -21.27 -9.46 11.44
N SER A 170 -20.06 -9.63 10.90
CA SER A 170 -19.56 -8.85 9.75
C SER A 170 -20.19 -9.22 8.41
N VAL A 171 -20.68 -10.46 8.27
CA VAL A 171 -21.38 -10.93 7.05
C VAL A 171 -22.86 -10.55 7.11
N THR A 172 -23.49 -10.64 8.29
CA THR A 172 -24.90 -10.23 8.45
C THR A 172 -25.12 -8.72 8.45
N SER A 173 -24.08 -7.91 8.65
CA SER A 173 -24.20 -6.44 8.60
C SER A 173 -24.25 -5.86 7.18
N ASP A 174 -23.76 -6.60 6.17
CA ASP A 174 -23.73 -6.13 4.78
C ASP A 174 -25.03 -6.42 4.00
N ASP A 175 -25.90 -7.31 4.48
CA ASP A 175 -27.16 -7.70 3.80
C ASP A 175 -28.43 -7.06 4.40
N ALA A 176 -28.31 -6.22 5.44
CA ALA A 176 -29.48 -5.66 6.13
C ALA A 176 -30.27 -4.59 5.34
N GLU A 177 -29.78 -4.17 4.16
CA GLU A 177 -30.45 -3.14 3.34
C GLU A 177 -31.33 -3.70 2.21
N SER A 178 -31.48 -5.04 2.08
CA SER A 178 -32.45 -5.61 1.13
C SER A 178 -33.39 -6.67 1.75
N LYS A 179 -34.66 -6.26 1.87
CA LYS A 179 -35.92 -7.03 2.03
C LYS A 179 -36.27 -7.66 3.39
N GLU A 180 -37.25 -7.01 4.02
CA GLU A 180 -38.63 -7.52 4.18
C GLU A 180 -38.83 -9.05 4.23
N LYS A 181 -39.21 -9.53 5.42
CA LYS A 181 -39.95 -10.78 5.72
C LYS A 181 -39.29 -12.09 5.24
N SER A 182 -38.26 -12.52 5.97
CA SER A 182 -37.89 -13.93 6.11
C SER A 182 -38.21 -14.35 7.56
N GLU A 183 -39.32 -15.07 7.73
CA GLU A 183 -39.74 -15.69 8.99
C GLU A 183 -38.92 -16.96 9.24
N ASP A 184 -37.72 -16.87 9.82
CA ASP A 184 -37.22 -17.88 10.77
C ASP A 184 -35.95 -17.42 11.55
N PRO A 185 -36.09 -16.87 12.77
CA PRO A 185 -34.96 -16.42 13.60
C PRO A 185 -34.35 -17.55 14.48
N ASP A 186 -34.80 -18.81 14.37
CA ASP A 186 -34.43 -19.87 15.32
C ASP A 186 -32.96 -20.34 15.25
N TRP A 187 -32.26 -20.09 14.15
CA TRP A 187 -30.89 -20.60 13.98
C TRP A 187 -29.86 -19.84 14.82
N ALA A 188 -30.00 -18.52 14.96
CA ALA A 188 -29.09 -17.70 15.77
C ALA A 188 -29.25 -17.99 17.27
N ASP A 189 -30.49 -18.20 17.74
CA ASP A 189 -30.79 -18.52 19.13
C ASP A 189 -30.30 -19.93 19.51
N SER A 190 -30.30 -20.88 18.56
CA SER A 190 -29.73 -22.23 18.72
C SER A 190 -28.19 -22.23 18.88
N VAL A 191 -27.50 -21.40 18.09
CA VAL A 191 -26.03 -21.25 18.20
C VAL A 191 -25.65 -20.59 19.52
N ILE A 192 -26.36 -19.53 19.92
CA ILE A 192 -26.12 -18.82 21.19
C ILE A 192 -26.38 -19.74 22.39
N LYS A 193 -27.46 -20.53 22.39
CA LYS A 193 -27.75 -21.51 23.47
C LYS A 193 -26.75 -22.65 23.54
N THR A 194 -26.17 -23.08 22.42
CA THR A 194 -25.16 -24.15 22.41
C THR A 194 -23.84 -23.65 22.99
N VAL A 195 -23.49 -22.40 22.72
CA VAL A 195 -22.28 -21.74 23.25
C VAL A 195 -22.41 -21.45 24.75
N LEU A 196 -23.55 -20.90 25.18
CA LEU A 196 -23.73 -20.50 26.59
C LEU A 196 -23.86 -21.67 27.58
N ASN A 197 -24.30 -22.85 27.13
CA ASN A 197 -24.41 -24.03 28.01
C ASN A 197 -23.10 -24.81 28.19
N ALA A 198 -22.01 -24.45 27.49
CA ALA A 198 -20.71 -25.08 27.64
C ALA A 198 -19.86 -24.50 28.79
N ASP A 199 -20.26 -23.35 29.34
CA ASP A 199 -19.46 -22.55 30.29
C ASP A 199 -19.58 -23.04 31.76
N ASP A 200 -20.62 -23.80 32.09
CA ASP A 200 -21.00 -24.07 33.50
C ASP A 200 -20.31 -25.29 34.17
N GLN A 201 -19.32 -25.93 33.53
CA GLN A 201 -18.69 -27.16 34.07
C GLN A 201 -17.22 -27.08 34.54
N SER A 202 -16.61 -25.88 34.58
CA SER A 202 -15.17 -25.76 34.89
C SER A 202 -14.89 -24.87 36.12
N SER A 203 -15.24 -25.34 37.33
CA SER A 203 -14.76 -24.72 38.58
C SER A 203 -14.10 -25.74 39.52
N SER A 204 -12.78 -25.87 39.43
CA SER A 204 -11.90 -26.19 40.58
C SER A 204 -10.46 -25.91 40.18
N MET A 205 -9.94 -24.75 40.56
CA MET A 205 -8.58 -24.29 40.28
C MET A 205 -7.73 -24.42 41.54
N ASP A 206 -6.52 -24.95 41.35
CA ASP A 206 -5.45 -25.15 42.34
C ASP A 206 -4.33 -24.13 42.03
N ASP A 207 -3.81 -23.50 43.08
CA ASP A 207 -2.97 -22.30 43.00
C ASP A 207 -1.48 -22.69 42.92
N GLY A 208 -0.87 -22.52 41.74
CA GLY A 208 0.55 -22.78 41.51
C GLY A 208 1.28 -21.63 40.82
N GLU A 209 2.07 -20.87 41.59
CA GLU A 209 2.98 -19.82 41.11
C GLU A 209 3.97 -20.35 40.04
N ALA A 210 3.92 -19.77 38.84
CA ALA A 210 4.88 -20.05 37.77
C ALA A 210 5.64 -18.78 37.33
N SER A 211 6.96 -18.94 37.38
CA SER A 211 8.02 -18.03 36.98
C SER A 211 7.85 -17.45 35.57
N GLY A 212 8.01 -16.13 35.46
CA GLY A 212 7.86 -15.35 34.24
C GLY A 212 9.01 -15.51 33.25
N ASP A 213 8.96 -16.58 32.46
CA ASP A 213 9.49 -16.53 31.09
C ASP A 213 8.39 -15.99 30.18
N ALA A 214 8.71 -14.97 29.40
CA ALA A 214 7.83 -14.37 28.41
C ALA A 214 7.52 -15.40 27.30
N ILE A 215 6.54 -16.27 27.56
CA ILE A 215 5.92 -17.14 26.57
C ILE A 215 5.28 -16.20 25.56
N SER A 216 5.95 -15.98 24.43
CA SER A 216 5.32 -15.39 23.26
C SER A 216 4.13 -16.27 22.91
N ASN A 217 2.92 -15.82 23.23
CA ASN A 217 1.72 -16.64 23.20
C ASN A 217 1.55 -17.18 21.76
N PRO A 218 1.51 -18.51 21.53
CA PRO A 218 1.38 -19.07 20.18
C PRO A 218 0.15 -18.52 19.45
N VAL A 219 -0.88 -18.10 20.21
CA VAL A 219 -2.08 -17.41 19.72
C VAL A 219 -1.74 -16.10 18.99
N ASP A 220 -0.84 -15.27 19.54
CA ASP A 220 -0.46 -13.98 18.91
C ASP A 220 0.22 -14.19 17.55
N LYS A 221 0.97 -15.29 17.40
CA LYS A 221 1.62 -15.64 16.13
C LYS A 221 0.61 -16.13 15.09
N VAL A 222 -0.40 -16.89 15.51
CA VAL A 222 -1.47 -17.38 14.61
C VAL A 222 -2.34 -16.20 14.14
N VAL A 223 -2.78 -15.33 15.05
CA VAL A 223 -3.59 -14.14 14.72
C VAL A 223 -2.83 -13.19 13.78
N GLN A 224 -1.54 -12.94 14.01
CA GLN A 224 -0.72 -12.14 13.10
C GLN A 224 -0.60 -12.78 11.71
N SER A 225 -0.50 -14.11 11.64
CA SER A 225 -0.39 -14.83 10.36
C SER A 225 -1.69 -14.77 9.55
N GLU A 226 -2.86 -14.89 10.18
CA GLU A 226 -4.14 -14.75 9.50
C GLU A 226 -4.40 -13.32 9.03
N LEU A 227 -4.09 -12.32 9.86
CA LEU A 227 -4.28 -10.92 9.49
C LEU A 227 -3.35 -10.53 8.33
N ALA A 228 -2.10 -10.98 8.35
CA ALA A 228 -1.18 -10.80 7.23
C ALA A 228 -1.69 -11.48 5.95
N GLN A 229 -2.24 -12.70 6.05
CA GLN A 229 -2.82 -13.40 4.89
C GLN A 229 -4.06 -12.67 4.33
N LYS A 230 -4.97 -12.22 5.20
CA LYS A 230 -6.14 -11.42 4.77
C LYS A 230 -5.70 -10.13 4.09
N PHE A 231 -4.73 -9.41 4.66
CA PHE A 231 -4.20 -8.18 4.06
C PHE A 231 -3.55 -8.42 2.68
N ILE A 232 -2.74 -9.48 2.54
CA ILE A 232 -2.15 -9.87 1.26
C ILE A 232 -3.24 -10.25 0.24
N ALA A 233 -4.26 -11.00 0.67
CA ALA A 233 -5.39 -11.36 -0.19
C ALA A 233 -6.17 -10.12 -0.66
N THR A 234 -6.42 -9.16 0.23
CA THR A 234 -7.07 -7.88 -0.13
C THR A 234 -6.21 -7.08 -1.13
N ILE A 235 -4.90 -6.97 -0.92
CA ILE A 235 -4.00 -6.29 -1.85
C ILE A 235 -4.01 -6.96 -3.23
N ASN A 236 -3.90 -8.29 -3.27
CA ASN A 236 -3.93 -9.03 -4.53
C ASN A 236 -5.28 -8.85 -5.23
N GLY A 237 -6.39 -8.90 -4.50
CA GLY A 237 -7.72 -8.62 -5.05
C GLY A 237 -7.85 -7.21 -5.64
N MET A 238 -7.33 -6.19 -4.97
CA MET A 238 -7.31 -4.81 -5.50
C MET A 238 -6.44 -4.70 -6.75
N ARG A 239 -5.27 -5.35 -6.76
CA ARG A 239 -4.37 -5.39 -7.91
C ARG A 239 -5.04 -6.05 -9.12
N ASP A 240 -5.70 -7.18 -8.91
CA ASP A 240 -6.32 -7.96 -9.97
C ASP A 240 -7.51 -7.18 -10.57
N ARG A 241 -8.36 -6.56 -9.74
CA ARG A 241 -9.44 -5.65 -10.21
C ARG A 241 -8.89 -4.46 -11.01
N ALA A 242 -7.82 -3.82 -10.53
CA ALA A 242 -7.20 -2.71 -11.26
C ALA A 242 -6.61 -3.18 -12.60
N SER A 243 -5.99 -4.35 -12.63
CA SER A 243 -5.45 -4.97 -13.85
C SER A 243 -6.56 -5.27 -14.87
N ASP A 244 -7.68 -5.82 -14.41
CA ASP A 244 -8.82 -6.16 -15.25
C ASP A 244 -9.50 -4.90 -15.81
N GLN A 245 -9.65 -3.86 -14.99
CA GLN A 245 -10.15 -2.56 -15.45
C GLN A 245 -9.24 -1.94 -16.51
N ILE A 246 -7.92 -1.94 -16.30
CA ILE A 246 -6.93 -1.42 -17.27
C ILE A 246 -6.99 -2.24 -18.57
N THR A 247 -7.08 -3.57 -18.47
CA THR A 247 -7.12 -4.46 -19.64
C THR A 247 -8.40 -4.26 -20.44
N THR A 248 -9.54 -4.17 -19.76
CA THR A 248 -10.84 -3.92 -20.38
C THR A 248 -10.85 -2.56 -21.07
N TRP A 249 -10.41 -1.52 -20.36
CA TRP A 249 -10.28 -0.17 -20.89
C TRP A 249 -9.34 -0.12 -22.10
N TRP A 250 -8.21 -0.84 -22.07
CA TRP A 250 -7.28 -0.93 -23.19
C TRP A 250 -7.92 -1.64 -24.39
N ASN A 251 -8.63 -2.75 -24.17
CA ASN A 251 -9.22 -3.54 -25.24
C ASN A 251 -10.32 -2.79 -26.01
N VAL A 252 -11.10 -1.95 -25.33
CA VAL A 252 -12.18 -1.15 -25.93
C VAL A 252 -11.67 -0.05 -26.87
N ARG A 253 -10.40 0.39 -26.74
CA ARG A 253 -9.83 1.47 -27.57
C ARG A 253 -9.50 1.03 -29.00
N THR A 254 -9.69 1.95 -29.94
CA THR A 254 -9.34 1.77 -31.36
C THR A 254 -7.83 1.66 -31.54
N GLN A 255 -7.39 1.06 -32.65
CA GLN A 255 -5.96 0.89 -32.95
C GLN A 255 -5.23 2.24 -33.09
N GLU A 256 -5.90 3.26 -33.61
CA GLU A 256 -5.35 4.61 -33.76
C GLU A 256 -5.09 5.27 -32.39
N GLU A 257 -6.03 5.14 -31.44
CA GLU A 257 -5.87 5.63 -30.07
C GLU A 257 -4.72 4.92 -29.36
N LYS A 258 -4.66 3.59 -29.46
CA LYS A 258 -3.56 2.77 -28.91
C LYS A 258 -2.20 3.22 -29.45
N MET A 259 -2.10 3.48 -30.76
CA MET A 259 -0.88 3.97 -31.38
C MET A 259 -0.51 5.37 -30.87
N SER A 260 -1.48 6.27 -30.73
CA SER A 260 -1.24 7.62 -30.21
C SER A 260 -0.72 7.62 -28.77
N ILE A 261 -1.28 6.75 -27.91
CA ILE A 261 -0.82 6.52 -26.54
C ILE A 261 0.61 5.96 -26.54
N GLY A 262 0.90 5.00 -27.42
CA GLY A 262 2.23 4.43 -27.58
C GLY A 262 3.28 5.46 -27.99
N ILE A 263 2.97 6.32 -28.97
CA ILE A 263 3.86 7.41 -29.42
C ILE A 263 4.08 8.42 -28.28
N ALA A 264 3.02 8.80 -27.57
CA ALA A 264 3.12 9.71 -26.43
C ALA A 264 3.99 9.13 -25.31
N ALA A 265 3.83 7.84 -24.99
CA ALA A 265 4.66 7.13 -24.01
C ALA A 265 6.12 7.06 -24.44
N MET A 266 6.40 6.74 -25.71
CA MET A 266 7.77 6.72 -26.24
C MET A 266 8.42 8.10 -26.22
N ALA A 267 7.70 9.13 -26.67
CA ALA A 267 8.19 10.51 -26.65
C ALA A 267 8.45 10.99 -25.22
N GLY A 268 7.51 10.75 -24.30
CA GLY A 268 7.66 11.03 -22.88
C GLY A 268 8.87 10.31 -22.28
N GLY A 269 9.03 9.01 -22.59
CA GLY A 269 10.15 8.22 -22.11
C GLY A 269 11.51 8.70 -22.60
N LEU A 270 11.62 9.04 -23.88
CA LEU A 270 12.87 9.58 -24.45
C LEU A 270 13.20 10.95 -23.86
N ILE A 271 12.22 11.83 -23.72
CA ILE A 271 12.40 13.15 -23.11
C ILE A 271 12.81 13.00 -21.64
N GLY A 272 12.15 12.10 -20.90
CA GLY A 272 12.44 11.85 -19.48
C GLY A 272 13.83 11.28 -19.27
N LEU A 273 14.25 10.35 -20.14
CA LEU A 273 15.59 9.79 -20.12
C LEU A 273 16.65 10.85 -20.41
N LEU A 274 16.47 11.65 -21.46
CA LEU A 274 17.40 12.75 -21.78
C LEU A 274 17.45 13.78 -20.65
N PHE A 275 16.29 14.13 -20.08
CA PHE A 275 16.21 15.07 -18.97
C PHE A 275 16.89 14.54 -17.71
N GLY A 276 16.70 13.26 -17.36
CA GLY A 276 17.37 12.64 -16.22
C GLY A 276 18.88 12.50 -16.41
N LEU A 277 19.36 12.33 -17.64
CA LEU A 277 20.80 12.35 -17.95
C LEU A 277 21.42 13.75 -17.88
N ILE A 278 20.74 14.77 -18.43
CA ILE A 278 21.25 16.16 -18.46
C ILE A 278 21.14 16.80 -17.06
N ALA A 279 20.03 16.57 -16.37
CA ALA A 279 19.65 17.24 -15.14
C ALA A 279 19.18 16.23 -14.08
N PRO A 280 20.05 15.30 -13.62
CA PRO A 280 19.67 14.26 -12.66
C PRO A 280 19.11 14.83 -11.34
N TYR A 281 19.50 16.05 -10.98
CA TYR A 281 18.99 16.72 -9.78
C TYR A 281 17.53 17.17 -9.90
N TRP A 282 17.10 17.51 -11.11
CA TRP A 282 15.72 17.89 -11.37
C TRP A 282 14.84 16.65 -11.46
N ALA A 283 15.32 15.57 -12.08
CA ALA A 283 14.61 14.29 -12.11
C ALA A 283 14.36 13.75 -10.69
N ALA A 284 15.41 13.72 -9.84
CA ALA A 284 15.26 13.29 -8.44
C ALA A 284 14.27 14.14 -7.63
N SER A 285 14.27 15.45 -7.88
CA SER A 285 13.33 16.38 -7.27
C SER A 285 11.89 16.11 -7.70
N ALA A 286 11.67 15.92 -9.01
CA ALA A 286 10.36 15.63 -9.57
C ALA A 286 9.80 14.27 -9.11
N GLU A 287 10.62 13.22 -9.10
CA GLU A 287 10.23 11.89 -8.62
C GLU A 287 9.87 11.89 -7.15
N SER A 288 10.72 12.48 -6.31
CA SER A 288 10.47 12.62 -4.88
C SER A 288 9.23 13.47 -4.59
N ALA A 289 9.05 14.56 -5.34
CA ALA A 289 7.87 15.41 -5.23
C ALA A 289 6.59 14.68 -5.64
N LEU A 290 6.64 13.87 -6.71
CA LEU A 290 5.51 13.08 -7.19
C LEU A 290 5.14 11.98 -6.19
N VAL A 291 6.11 11.20 -5.73
CA VAL A 291 5.87 10.14 -4.73
C VAL A 291 5.33 10.75 -3.43
N GLY A 292 5.90 11.88 -2.99
CA GLY A 292 5.39 12.63 -1.85
C GLY A 292 3.95 13.12 -2.08
N ALA A 293 3.64 13.62 -3.27
CA ALA A 293 2.28 14.06 -3.62
C ALA A 293 1.28 12.89 -3.59
N ILE A 294 1.66 11.72 -4.11
CA ILE A 294 0.83 10.50 -4.07
C ILE A 294 0.57 10.07 -2.61
N LEU A 295 1.63 10.03 -1.79
CA LEU A 295 1.55 9.67 -0.38
C LEU A 295 0.80 10.68 0.49
N ILE A 296 0.70 11.93 0.07
CA ILE A 296 -0.12 12.94 0.76
C ILE A 296 -1.57 12.84 0.29
N LEU A 297 -1.79 12.71 -1.02
CA LEU A 297 -3.12 12.78 -1.62
C LEU A 297 -3.96 11.53 -1.33
N LEU A 298 -3.40 10.32 -1.45
CA LEU A 298 -4.17 9.08 -1.21
C LEU A 298 -4.73 8.97 0.21
N PRO A 299 -3.91 9.02 1.29
CA PRO A 299 -4.44 9.01 2.65
C PRO A 299 -5.15 10.33 3.00
N GLY A 300 -4.71 11.46 2.42
CA GLY A 300 -5.32 12.76 2.67
C GLY A 300 -6.78 12.83 2.21
N MET A 301 -7.12 12.22 1.07
CA MET A 301 -8.52 12.13 0.60
C MET A 301 -9.38 11.29 1.56
N ASN A 302 -8.90 10.11 1.97
CA ASN A 302 -9.61 9.25 2.91
C ASN A 302 -9.80 9.93 4.28
N LEU A 303 -8.78 10.65 4.77
CA LEU A 303 -8.89 11.41 6.01
C LEU A 303 -9.84 12.61 5.87
N ALA A 304 -9.82 13.30 4.72
CA ALA A 304 -10.70 14.44 4.48
C ALA A 304 -12.18 14.02 4.48
N GLU A 305 -12.52 12.87 3.91
CA GLU A 305 -13.88 12.33 3.93
C GLU A 305 -14.38 12.08 5.36
N VAL A 306 -13.53 11.50 6.21
CA VAL A 306 -13.88 11.18 7.60
C VAL A 306 -13.95 12.42 8.50
N TYR A 307 -12.98 13.33 8.39
CA TYR A 307 -12.83 14.45 9.33
C TYR A 307 -13.42 15.78 8.84
N LEU A 308 -13.67 15.92 7.53
CA LEU A 308 -14.14 17.15 6.89
C LEU A 308 -15.28 16.86 5.91
N PRO A 309 -16.45 16.37 6.37
CA PRO A 309 -17.59 16.08 5.48
C PRO A 309 -18.09 17.33 4.74
N VAL A 310 -17.91 18.52 5.32
CA VAL A 310 -18.24 19.80 4.66
C VAL A 310 -17.34 20.08 3.44
N ALA A 311 -16.17 19.45 3.35
CA ALA A 311 -15.24 19.60 2.24
C ALA A 311 -15.52 18.65 1.08
N GLU A 312 -16.41 17.66 1.24
CA GLU A 312 -16.75 16.65 0.23
C GLU A 312 -17.05 17.23 -1.17
N PRO A 313 -17.82 18.33 -1.32
CA PRO A 313 -18.10 18.91 -2.64
C PRO A 313 -16.88 19.55 -3.31
N TYR A 314 -15.84 19.84 -2.53
CA TYR A 314 -14.61 20.49 -2.99
C TYR A 314 -13.47 19.48 -3.19
N LEU A 315 -13.64 18.23 -2.73
CA LEU A 315 -12.66 17.18 -2.96
C LEU A 315 -12.66 16.77 -4.44
N PRO A 316 -11.49 16.50 -5.02
CA PRO A 316 -11.39 16.09 -6.41
C PRO A 316 -11.96 14.67 -6.59
N ASN A 317 -13.24 14.57 -6.94
CA ASN A 317 -13.91 13.28 -7.13
C ASN A 317 -13.79 12.74 -8.56
N SER A 318 -13.28 13.56 -9.51
CA SER A 318 -13.01 13.11 -10.87
C SER A 318 -11.53 12.72 -11.05
N PRO A 319 -11.19 11.66 -11.82
CA PRO A 319 -9.81 11.29 -12.10
C PRO A 319 -8.99 12.44 -12.69
N ARG A 320 -9.64 13.29 -13.49
CA ARG A 320 -9.06 14.51 -14.05
C ARG A 320 -8.65 15.49 -12.96
N SER A 321 -9.56 15.80 -12.04
CA SER A 321 -9.25 16.70 -10.92
C SER A 321 -8.15 16.13 -10.02
N ILE A 322 -8.14 14.81 -9.78
CA ILE A 322 -7.09 14.16 -8.99
C ILE A 322 -5.72 14.33 -9.65
N LEU A 323 -5.61 14.07 -10.96
CA LEU A 323 -4.36 14.25 -11.69
C LEU A 323 -3.90 15.71 -11.74
N VAL A 324 -4.82 16.66 -11.85
CA VAL A 324 -4.51 18.10 -11.80
C VAL A 324 -4.00 18.49 -10.41
N PHE A 325 -4.66 18.05 -9.33
CA PHE A 325 -4.22 18.28 -7.96
C PHE A 325 -2.86 17.64 -7.69
N LEU A 326 -2.66 16.40 -8.12
CA LEU A 326 -1.40 15.69 -7.99
C LEU A 326 -0.27 16.42 -8.72
N GLY A 327 -0.52 16.87 -9.95
CA GLY A 327 0.41 17.68 -10.73
C GLY A 327 0.74 19.00 -10.04
N LEU A 328 -0.27 19.69 -9.50
CA LEU A 328 -0.08 20.96 -8.78
C LEU A 328 0.79 20.77 -7.53
N ILE A 329 0.50 19.77 -6.69
CA ILE A 329 1.28 19.47 -5.48
C ILE A 329 2.72 19.10 -5.87
N THR A 330 2.90 18.34 -6.94
CA THR A 330 4.23 17.96 -7.45
C THR A 330 5.01 19.20 -7.91
N VAL A 331 4.39 20.10 -8.69
CA VAL A 331 5.02 21.35 -9.15
C VAL A 331 5.39 22.24 -7.96
N ILE A 332 4.49 22.40 -6.99
CA ILE A 332 4.75 23.16 -5.77
C ILE A 332 5.94 22.56 -5.01
N GLY A 333 6.01 21.24 -4.89
CA GLY A 333 7.14 20.55 -4.26
C GLY A 333 8.47 20.77 -4.95
N VAL A 334 8.49 20.66 -6.28
CA VAL A 334 9.69 20.94 -7.07
C VAL A 334 10.12 22.40 -6.89
N LEU A 335 9.19 23.36 -6.88
CA LEU A 335 9.48 24.78 -6.68
C LEU A 335 10.05 25.06 -5.28
N ILE A 336 9.46 24.49 -4.23
CA ILE A 336 9.91 24.65 -2.85
C ILE A 336 11.32 24.07 -2.68
N GLN A 337 11.54 22.85 -3.16
CA GLN A 337 12.88 22.26 -3.18
C GLN A 337 13.85 23.15 -3.97
N TRP A 338 13.46 23.66 -5.13
CA TRP A 338 14.33 24.55 -5.91
C TRP A 338 14.71 25.84 -5.14
N MET A 339 13.75 26.48 -4.48
CA MET A 339 13.99 27.70 -3.69
C MET A 339 14.92 27.47 -2.49
N ILE A 340 14.71 26.40 -1.73
CA ILE A 340 15.52 26.08 -0.55
C ILE A 340 16.99 25.93 -0.93
N PHE A 341 17.25 25.22 -2.03
CA PHE A 341 18.62 24.93 -2.42
C PHE A 341 19.30 26.04 -3.22
N ARG A 342 18.54 26.85 -3.96
CA ARG A 342 19.12 28.02 -4.65
C ARG A 342 19.77 28.97 -3.64
N ARG A 343 19.18 29.13 -2.45
CA ARG A 343 19.70 29.98 -1.38
C ARG A 343 21.04 29.51 -0.80
N SER A 344 21.40 28.24 -0.99
CA SER A 344 22.66 27.70 -0.47
C SER A 344 23.86 27.99 -1.36
N ALA A 345 23.65 28.44 -2.61
CA ALA A 345 24.72 28.76 -3.55
C ALA A 345 25.24 30.22 -3.44
N ASP A 346 24.52 31.09 -2.71
CA ASP A 346 24.88 32.49 -2.48
C ASP A 346 25.67 32.72 -1.17
N LYS A 347 26.18 31.66 -0.55
CA LYS A 347 27.04 31.70 0.65
C LYS A 347 28.40 31.10 0.35
#